data_AF-A0A3B9X344-F1
#
_entry.id   AF-A0A3B9X344-F1
#
_cell.length_a   1.000
_cell.length_b   1.000
_cell.length_c   1.000
_cell.angle_alpha   90.00
_cell.angle_beta   90.00
_cell.angle_gamma   90.00
#
_symmetry.space_group_name_H-M   'P 1'
#
loop_
_entity.id
_entity.type
_entity.pdbx_description
1 polymer ?
#
loop_
_entity_poly.entity_id
_entity_poly.type
_entity_poly.pdbx_seq_one_letter_code
_entity_poly.pdbx_strand_id
1 'polypeptide(L)' 'MTEMPYVLVLFYSRSGATAKMAQLIGRGVEQATGIEARIRTVPDVSANTQATEPTIPDNGAI' A
#
# COMPACT_ATOMS: atom_id res chain seq x y z
N MET A 1 29.70 -5.46 10.77
CA MET A 1 28.38 -4.87 11.07
C MET A 1 27.34 -5.86 10.60
N THR A 2 26.75 -6.62 11.51
CA THR A 2 25.61 -7.49 11.21
C THR A 2 24.36 -6.64 11.29
N GLU A 3 23.77 -6.28 10.16
CA GLU A 3 22.46 -5.64 10.15
C GLU A 3 21.41 -6.61 10.67
N MET A 4 20.54 -6.12 11.55
CA MET A 4 19.40 -6.89 12.03
C MET A 4 18.38 -7.00 10.90
N PRO A 5 17.90 -8.20 10.55
CA PRO A 5 16.92 -8.35 9.49
C PRO A 5 15.63 -7.61 9.87
N TYR A 6 14.97 -7.03 8.87
CA TYR A 6 13.74 -6.27 9.08
C TYR A 6 12.70 -6.56 8.01
N VAL A 7 11.43 -6.33 8.35
CA VAL A 7 10.29 -6.36 7.42
C VAL A 7 9.75 -4.96 7.27
N LEU A 8 9.71 -4.46 6.03
CA LEU A 8 9.09 -3.18 5.70
C LEU A 8 7.61 -3.38 5.36
N VAL A 9 6.73 -2.87 6.21
CA VAL A 9 5.29 -2.75 5.96
C VAL A 9 5.05 -1.38 5.34
N LEU A 10 5.02 -1.35 4.01
CA LEU A 10 4.67 -0.16 3.23
C LEU A 10 3.17 -0.16 2.93
N PHE A 11 2.46 0.92 3.25
CA PHE A 11 1.02 1.02 3.01
C PHE A 11 0.59 2.41 2.53
N TYR A 12 -0.62 2.49 1.99
CA TYR A 12 -1.35 3.74 1.75
C TYR A 12 -2.72 3.62 2.43
N SER A 13 -3.24 4.71 2.97
CA SER A 13 -4.52 4.70 3.67
C SER A 13 -5.19 6.07 3.65
N ARG A 14 -6.30 6.20 2.90
CA ARG A 14 -7.09 7.44 2.86
C ARG A 14 -7.99 7.62 4.09
N SER A 15 -8.59 6.54 4.58
CA SER A 15 -9.57 6.54 5.69
C SER A 15 -9.04 5.93 7.00
N GLY A 16 -7.74 5.65 7.08
CA GLY A 16 -7.09 5.09 8.27
C GLY A 16 -7.27 3.58 8.51
N ALA A 17 -8.19 2.90 7.82
CA ALA A 17 -8.42 1.45 8.00
C ALA A 17 -7.16 0.62 7.71
N THR A 18 -6.51 0.88 6.57
CA THR A 18 -5.27 0.20 6.18
C THR A 18 -4.12 0.54 7.13
N ALA A 19 -4.09 1.75 7.69
CA ALA A 19 -3.10 2.12 8.71
C ALA A 19 -3.24 1.25 9.97
N LYS A 20 -4.47 1.02 10.44
CA LYS A 20 -4.72 0.13 11.59
C LYS A 20 -4.31 -1.31 11.28
N MET A 21 -4.55 -1.78 10.06
CA MET A 21 -4.08 -3.11 9.63
C MET A 21 -2.55 -3.19 9.60
N ALA A 22 -1.86 -2.18 9.06
CA ALA A 22 -0.39 -2.14 9.01
C ALA A 22 0.25 -2.20 10.41
N GLN A 23 -0.38 -1.55 11.42
CA GLN A 23 0.04 -1.63 12.82
C GLN A 23 -0.08 -3.06 13.38
N LEU A 24 -1.18 -3.75 13.08
CA LEU A 24 -1.36 -5.15 13.50
C LEU A 24 -0.34 -6.09 12.84
N ILE A 25 -0.03 -5.86 11.56
CA ILE A 25 1.02 -6.61 10.84
C ILE A 25 2.37 -6.38 11.50
N GLY A 26 2.74 -5.13 11.80
CA GLY A 26 4.00 -4.83 12.49
C GLY A 26 4.11 -5.51 13.86
N ARG A 27 3.03 -5.49 14.65
CA ARG A 27 2.97 -6.24 15.91
C ARG A 27 3.11 -7.76 15.73
N GLY A 28 2.64 -8.30 14.61
CA GLY A 28 2.85 -9.70 14.24
C GLY A 28 4.31 -10.00 13.93
N VAL A 29 4.98 -9.12 13.18
CA VAL A 29 6.40 -9.23 12.85
C VAL A 29 7.27 -9.20 14.11
N GLU A 30 7.00 -8.28 15.04
CA GLU A 30 7.78 -8.13 16.28
C GLU A 30 7.68 -9.32 17.24
N GLN A 31 6.71 -10.24 17.04
CA GLN A 31 6.66 -11.49 17.79
C GLN A 31 7.77 -12.47 17.37
N ALA A 32 8.35 -12.32 16.18
CA ALA A 32 9.50 -13.09 15.76
C ALA A 32 10.79 -12.53 16.38
N THR A 33 11.56 -13.38 17.05
CA THR A 33 12.81 -12.96 17.69
C THR A 33 13.85 -12.57 16.65
N GLY A 34 14.46 -11.39 16.83
CA GLY A 34 15.56 -10.91 15.98
C GLY A 34 15.12 -10.28 14.65
N ILE A 35 13.83 -9.97 14.48
CA ILE A 35 13.30 -9.27 13.29
C ILE A 35 12.67 -7.95 13.71
N GLU A 36 13.06 -6.86 13.03
CA GLU A 36 12.50 -5.53 13.24
C GLU A 36 11.32 -5.28 12.28
N ALA A 37 10.21 -4.71 12.77
CA ALA A 37 9.13 -4.21 11.92
C ALA A 37 9.33 -2.73 11.59
N ARG A 38 9.31 -2.37 10.30
CA ARG A 38 9.35 -0.98 9.84
C ARG A 38 8.06 -0.64 9.14
N ILE A 39 7.25 0.24 9.73
CA ILE A 39 5.99 0.69 9.11
C ILE A 39 6.21 2.04 8.44
N ARG A 40 5.86 2.17 7.15
CA ARG A 40 5.95 3.42 6.40
C ARG A 40 4.70 3.63 5.54
N THR A 41 4.30 4.88 5.39
CA THR A 41 3.24 5.26 4.45
C THR A 41 3.85 5.81 3.18
N VAL A 42 3.26 5.51 2.03
CA VAL A 42 3.53 6.28 0.81
C VAL A 42 2.72 7.57 0.83
N PRO A 43 3.17 8.62 0.12
CA PRO A 43 2.35 9.81 -0.14
C PRO A 43 1.03 9.42 -0.80
N ASP A 44 0.08 10.36 -0.77
CA ASP A 44 -1.13 10.22 -1.57
C ASP A 44 -0.74 10.15 -3.05
N VAL A 45 -0.86 8.95 -3.62
CA VAL A 45 -0.81 8.80 -5.07
C VAL A 45 -2.10 9.43 -5.56
N SER A 46 -2.01 10.65 -6.11
CA SER A 46 -3.14 11.23 -6.84
C SER A 46 -3.65 10.13 -7.76
N ALA A 47 -4.93 9.78 -7.64
CA ALA A 47 -5.58 8.90 -8.59
C ALA A 47 -5.65 9.64 -9.94
N ASN A 48 -4.50 9.88 -10.59
CA ASN A 48 -4.38 10.14 -12.00
C ASN A 48 -4.55 8.81 -12.75
N THR A 49 -5.49 7.99 -12.30
CA THR A 49 -6.35 7.26 -13.19
C THR A 49 -7.46 8.24 -13.52
N GLN A 50 -7.16 9.26 -14.35
CA GLN A 50 -8.12 9.61 -15.38
C GLN A 50 -8.29 8.30 -16.12
N ALA A 51 -9.28 7.50 -15.72
CA ALA A 51 -9.83 6.51 -16.61
C ALA A 51 -10.18 7.34 -17.83
N THR A 52 -9.32 7.29 -18.85
CA THR A 52 -9.75 7.56 -20.19
C THR A 52 -10.79 6.47 -20.38
N GLU A 53 -12.05 6.76 -20.03
CA GLU A 53 -13.14 6.13 -20.75
C GLU A 53 -12.71 6.24 -22.21
N PRO A 54 -12.56 5.14 -22.95
CA PRO A 54 -12.59 5.30 -24.37
C PRO A 54 -13.99 5.86 -24.65
N THR A 55 -14.07 7.17 -24.88
CA THR A 55 -15.13 7.76 -25.68
C THR A 55 -14.98 7.09 -27.04
N ILE A 56 -15.55 5.91 -27.23
CA ILE A 56 -15.80 5.38 -28.56
C ILE A 56 -17.06 6.10 -29.03
N PRO A 57 -16.99 7.04 -30.00
CA PRO A 57 -18.18 7.60 -30.60
C PRO A 57 -18.66 6.72 -31.76
N ASP A 58 -19.98 6.52 -31.77
CA ASP A 58 -20.91 6.66 -32.90
C ASP A 58 -20.89 5.73 -34.14
N ASN A 59 -20.20 4.59 -34.18
CA ASN A 59 -20.49 3.61 -35.24
C ASN A 59 -20.23 2.14 -34.86
N GLY A 60 -21.27 1.49 -34.35
CA GLY A 60 -21.55 0.11 -34.70
C GLY A 60 -22.56 0.11 -35.85
N ALA A 61 -22.08 0.12 -37.09
CA ALA A 61 -22.92 -0.15 -38.24
C ALA A 61 -23.12 -1.66 -38.37
N ILE A 62 -24.20 -2.20 -37.80
CA ILE A 62 -25.01 -3.32 -38.31
C ILE A 62 -26.36 -3.39 -37.58
#